data_AF-A0A9E5STP3-F1
#
_entry.id   AF-A0A9E5STP3-F1
#
_cell.length_a   1.000
_cell.length_b   1.000
_cell.length_c   1.000
_cell.angle_alpha   90.00
_cell.angle_beta   90.00
_cell.angle_gamma   90.00
#
_symmetry.space_group_name_H-M   'P 1'
#
loop_
_entity.id
_entity.type
_entity.pdbx_description
1 polymer ?
#
loop_
_entity_poly.entity_id
_entity_poly.type
_entity_poly.pdbx_seq_one_letter_code
_entity_poly.pdbx_strand_id
1 'polypeptide(L)'
;MGKREGRIVKMHALNAIFPYVMRTRTESLVYYSTALDVENLLAYIEKKKAEGQELKFFPLFIAAIVKLLKERPHLNRFISGRRLYQRNHIKITFIAKKATSDDGEETNVSLTFDNSVTFQ
;
A
#
# COMPACT_ATOMS: atom_id res chain seq x y z
N MET A 1 -10.51 16.83 -16.21
CA MET A 1 -9.26 17.59 -16.00
C MET A 1 -8.71 17.19 -14.63
N GLY A 2 -7.91 16.11 -14.59
CA GLY A 2 -7.62 15.38 -13.34
C GLY A 2 -6.64 16.13 -12.43
N LYS A 3 -6.96 16.20 -11.13
CA LYS A 3 -5.99 16.58 -10.08
C LYS A 3 -4.69 15.81 -10.33
N ARG A 4 -3.54 16.51 -10.36
CA ARG A 4 -2.23 15.85 -10.48
C ARG A 4 -2.08 14.87 -9.31
N GLU A 5 -2.18 13.57 -9.58
CA GLU A 5 -2.04 12.47 -8.60
C GLU A 5 -0.64 12.40 -7.96
N GLY A 6 0.33 13.14 -8.51
CA GLY A 6 1.67 13.19 -7.96
C GLY A 6 2.53 14.34 -8.46
N ARG A 7 3.72 14.48 -7.85
CA ARG A 7 4.74 15.47 -8.16
C ARG A 7 5.96 14.79 -8.78
N ILE A 8 6.58 15.43 -9.77
CA ILE A 8 7.78 14.87 -10.42
C ILE A 8 8.93 14.84 -9.41
N VAL A 9 9.60 13.69 -9.35
CA VAL A 9 10.78 13.51 -8.50
C VAL A 9 12.03 13.59 -9.38
N LYS A 10 12.98 14.47 -9.01
CA LYS A 10 14.29 14.50 -9.65
C LYS A 10 15.05 13.23 -9.27
N MET A 11 15.51 12.49 -10.27
CA MET A 11 16.26 11.25 -10.07
C MET A 11 17.70 11.41 -10.54
N HIS A 12 18.58 10.55 -10.02
CA HIS A 12 19.94 10.43 -10.52
C HIS A 12 19.93 9.99 -11.99
N ALA A 13 20.91 10.44 -12.78
CA ALA A 13 20.94 10.21 -14.24
C ALA A 13 20.87 8.72 -14.60
N LEU A 14 21.56 7.85 -13.85
CA LEU A 14 21.48 6.40 -14.06
C LEU A 14 20.05 5.85 -13.88
N ASN A 15 19.31 6.37 -12.90
CA ASN A 15 17.95 5.90 -12.64
C ASN A 15 16.96 6.41 -13.68
N ALA A 16 17.26 7.52 -14.36
CA ALA A 16 16.46 8.07 -15.45
C ALA A 16 16.45 7.18 -16.69
N ILE A 17 17.42 6.28 -16.83
CA ILE A 17 17.51 5.34 -17.95
C ILE A 17 16.57 4.16 -17.75
N PHE A 18 16.27 3.75 -16.51
CA PHE A 18 15.48 2.53 -16.24
C PHE A 18 14.12 2.48 -16.95
N PRO A 19 13.28 3.54 -16.97
CA PRO A 19 12.00 3.49 -17.68
C PRO A 19 12.12 3.36 -19.21
N TYR A 20 13.32 3.54 -19.77
CA TYR A 20 13.58 3.34 -21.20
C TYR A 20 14.05 1.91 -21.49
N VAL A 21 14.80 1.31 -20.55
CA VAL A 21 15.29 -0.07 -20.63
C VAL A 21 14.18 -1.05 -20.26
N MET A 22 13.51 -0.82 -19.13
CA MET A 22 12.39 -1.63 -18.64
C MET A 22 11.08 -0.94 -19.00
N ARG A 23 10.43 -1.41 -20.08
CA ARG A 23 9.26 -0.74 -20.66
C ARG A 23 7.97 -1.15 -19.98
N THR A 24 7.89 -2.41 -19.56
CA THR A 24 6.71 -2.98 -18.91
C THR A 24 6.94 -3.13 -17.40
N ARG A 25 5.86 -3.14 -16.61
CA ARG A 25 5.96 -3.37 -15.16
C ARG A 25 6.57 -4.74 -14.85
N THR A 26 6.31 -5.73 -15.69
CA THR A 26 6.74 -7.11 -15.51
C THR A 26 8.26 -7.26 -15.59
N GLU A 27 8.93 -6.46 -16.44
CA GLU A 27 10.40 -6.44 -16.55
C GLU A 27 11.11 -5.85 -15.34
N SER A 28 10.41 -5.04 -14.54
CA SER A 28 10.94 -4.41 -13.32
C SER A 28 10.47 -5.10 -12.03
N LEU A 29 9.83 -6.26 -12.15
CA LEU A 29 9.18 -6.91 -11.03
C LEU A 29 10.17 -7.87 -10.34
N VAL A 30 10.35 -7.67 -9.03
CA VAL A 30 11.18 -8.52 -8.17
C VAL A 30 10.32 -9.00 -7.00
N TYR A 31 10.14 -10.31 -6.88
CA TYR A 31 9.44 -10.92 -5.75
C TYR A 31 10.42 -11.22 -4.62
N TYR A 32 9.99 -10.94 -3.39
CA TYR A 32 10.71 -11.29 -2.18
C TYR A 32 9.74 -11.90 -1.17
N SER A 33 10.10 -13.04 -0.59
CA SER A 33 9.31 -13.71 0.44
C SER A 33 9.99 -13.52 1.79
N THR A 34 9.23 -13.08 2.79
CA THR A 34 9.69 -12.97 4.17
C THR A 34 8.60 -13.47 5.10
N ALA A 35 8.99 -14.23 6.11
CA ALA A 35 8.13 -14.50 7.26
C ALA A 35 8.17 -13.28 8.19
N LEU A 36 7.01 -12.87 8.68
CA LEU A 36 6.88 -11.81 9.69
C LEU A 36 6.29 -12.44 10.94
N ASP A 37 6.93 -12.19 12.07
CA ASP A 37 6.37 -12.55 13.37
C ASP A 37 5.24 -11.57 13.72
N VAL A 38 4.07 -12.12 14.02
CA VAL A 38 2.83 -11.40 14.33
C VAL A 38 2.33 -11.69 15.74
N GLU A 39 3.08 -12.41 16.57
CA GLU A 39 2.66 -12.81 17.92
C GLU A 39 2.26 -11.60 18.78
N ASN A 40 3.12 -10.57 18.82
CA ASN A 40 2.85 -9.32 19.53
C ASN A 40 1.59 -8.59 19.03
N LEU A 41 1.30 -8.69 17.73
CA LEU A 41 0.14 -8.06 17.12
C LEU A 41 -1.15 -8.77 17.54
N LEU A 42 -1.12 -10.11 17.57
CA LEU A 42 -2.25 -10.92 18.01
C LEU A 42 -2.55 -10.71 19.49
N ALA A 43 -1.52 -10.69 20.33
CA ALA A 43 -1.66 -10.38 21.76
C ALA A 43 -2.29 -8.99 21.99
N TYR A 44 -1.93 -7.99 21.17
CA TYR A 44 -2.54 -6.66 21.22
C TYR A 44 -4.03 -6.68 20.85
N ILE A 45 -4.40 -7.46 19.81
CA ILE A 45 -5.80 -7.63 19.40
C ILE A 45 -6.62 -8.27 20.52
N GLU A 46 -6.11 -9.32 21.16
CA GLU A 46 -6.80 -10.00 22.27
C GLU A 46 -7.00 -9.08 23.47
N LYS A 47 -5.97 -8.31 23.84
CA LYS A 47 -6.07 -7.31 24.90
C LYS A 47 -7.15 -6.27 24.60
N LYS A 48 -7.18 -5.73 23.37
CA LYS A 48 -8.19 -4.74 22.96
C LYS A 48 -9.60 -5.32 22.89
N LYS A 49 -9.72 -6.60 22.54
CA LYS A 49 -10.98 -7.33 22.60
C LYS A 49 -11.49 -7.45 24.03
N ALA A 50 -10.61 -7.72 25.01
CA ALA A 50 -10.97 -7.73 26.42
C ALA A 50 -11.40 -6.35 26.95
N GLU A 51 -10.86 -5.27 26.40
CA GLU A 51 -11.27 -3.88 26.65
C GLU A 51 -12.61 -3.50 25.96
N GLY A 52 -13.27 -4.44 25.27
CA GLY A 52 -14.56 -4.25 24.60
C GLY A 52 -14.47 -3.70 23.17
N GLN A 53 -13.27 -3.60 22.59
CA GLN A 53 -13.08 -3.16 21.20
C GLN A 53 -12.86 -4.36 20.26
N GLU A 54 -13.77 -4.58 19.31
CA GLU A 54 -13.61 -5.61 18.28
C GLU A 54 -12.64 -5.16 17.17
N LEU A 55 -11.34 -5.34 17.40
CA LEU A 55 -10.31 -5.16 16.38
C LEU A 55 -10.07 -6.46 15.63
N LYS A 56 -10.09 -6.39 14.30
CA LYS A 56 -9.69 -7.50 13.42
C LYS A 56 -8.26 -7.32 12.95
N PHE A 57 -7.59 -8.42 12.62
CA PHE A 57 -6.22 -8.40 12.11
C PHE A 57 -6.08 -7.56 10.83
N PHE A 58 -6.98 -7.71 9.87
CA PHE A 58 -6.85 -7.09 8.55
C PHE A 58 -6.86 -5.54 8.57
N PRO A 59 -7.77 -4.85 9.29
CA PRO A 59 -7.68 -3.41 9.49
C PRO A 59 -6.36 -2.95 10.12
N LEU A 60 -5.84 -3.70 11.10
CA LEU A 60 -4.58 -3.38 11.77
C LEU A 60 -3.37 -3.59 10.83
N PHE A 61 -3.43 -4.62 9.99
CA PHE A 61 -2.45 -4.85 8.93
C PHE A 61 -2.46 -3.71 7.89
N ILE A 62 -3.63 -3.24 7.47
CA ILE A 62 -3.75 -2.05 6.60
C ILE A 62 -3.14 -0.83 7.29
N ALA A 63 -3.45 -0.60 8.57
CA ALA A 63 -2.87 0.52 9.33
C ALA A 63 -1.34 0.46 9.37
N ALA A 64 -0.75 -0.72 9.57
CA ALA A 64 0.69 -0.93 9.53
C ALA A 64 1.29 -0.60 8.15
N ILE A 65 0.64 -1.02 7.06
CA ILE A 65 1.06 -0.68 5.69
C ILE A 65 0.99 0.83 5.45
N VAL A 66 -0.09 1.50 5.85
CA VAL A 66 -0.22 2.95 5.69
C VAL A 66 0.88 3.67 6.47
N LYS A 67 1.16 3.25 7.70
CA LYS A 67 2.28 3.78 8.51
C LYS A 67 3.61 3.59 7.80
N LEU A 68 3.87 2.39 7.25
CA LEU A 68 5.09 2.09 6.50
C LEU A 68 5.23 2.97 5.25
N LEU A 69 4.15 3.18 4.48
CA LEU A 69 4.16 4.04 3.29
C LEU A 69 4.35 5.52 3.65
N LYS A 70 3.89 5.95 4.83
CA LYS A 70 4.10 7.29 5.37
C LYS A 70 5.56 7.52 5.76
N GLU A 71 6.17 6.57 6.47
CA GLU A 71 7.57 6.64 6.92
C GLU A 71 8.56 6.43 5.76
N ARG A 72 8.20 5.63 4.76
CA ARG A 72 9.03 5.30 3.60
C ARG A 72 8.35 5.79 2.30
N PRO A 73 8.33 7.11 2.05
CA PRO A 73 7.60 7.70 0.91
C PRO A 73 8.11 7.23 -0.46
N HIS A 74 9.35 6.74 -0.53
CA HIS A 74 9.94 6.16 -1.73
C HIS A 74 9.16 4.95 -2.28
N LEU A 75 8.50 4.18 -1.40
CA LEU A 75 7.68 3.04 -1.78
C LEU A 75 6.35 3.49 -2.42
N ASN A 76 5.88 4.69 -2.10
CA ASN A 76 4.64 5.26 -2.62
C ASN A 76 4.87 6.13 -3.87
N ARG A 77 5.61 5.61 -4.85
CA ARG A 77 5.94 6.28 -6.12
C ARG A 77 5.37 5.52 -7.31
N PHE A 78 5.18 6.21 -8.44
CA PHE A 78 4.76 5.58 -9.69
C PHE A 78 5.48 6.19 -10.88
N ILE A 79 5.56 5.43 -11.97
CA ILE A 79 6.14 5.90 -13.24
C ILE A 79 4.99 6.15 -14.22
N SER A 80 5.03 7.29 -14.91
CA SER A 80 4.11 7.60 -16.02
C SER A 80 4.86 8.40 -17.07
N GLY A 81 4.65 8.10 -18.35
CA GLY A 81 5.36 8.79 -19.44
C GLY A 81 6.89 8.81 -19.27
N ARG A 82 7.47 7.72 -18.75
CA ARG A 82 8.92 7.57 -18.46
C ARG A 82 9.48 8.53 -17.40
N ARG A 83 8.62 9.14 -16.58
CA ARG A 83 9.01 10.00 -15.45
C ARG A 83 8.53 9.38 -14.14
N LEU A 84 9.32 9.57 -13.08
CA LEU A 84 8.99 9.14 -11.72
C LEU A 84 8.19 10.22 -11.00
N TYR A 85 7.10 9.81 -10.37
CA TYR A 85 6.20 10.67 -9.62
C TYR A 85 6.06 10.18 -8.18
N GLN A 86 6.07 11.12 -7.24
CA GLN A 86 5.67 10.89 -5.85
C GLN A 86 4.15 11.05 -5.75
N ARG A 87 3.44 10.05 -5.22
CA ARG A 87 1.99 10.18 -4.98
C ARG A 87 1.71 11.21 -3.88
N ASN A 88 0.63 11.96 -4.05
CA ASN A 88 0.19 12.95 -3.05
C ASN A 88 -0.55 12.31 -1.86
N HIS A 89 -1.23 11.19 -2.09
CA HIS A 89 -2.02 10.49 -1.08
C HIS A 89 -1.60 9.02 -1.03
N ILE A 90 -1.90 8.35 0.09
CA ILE A 90 -1.74 6.90 0.22
C ILE A 90 -3.08 6.28 -0.17
N LYS A 91 -3.10 5.53 -1.29
CA LYS A 91 -4.30 4.82 -1.75
C LYS A 91 -4.02 3.33 -1.73
N ILE A 92 -4.83 2.59 -0.96
CA ILE A 92 -4.75 1.14 -0.85
C ILE A 92 -6.01 0.57 -1.48
N THR A 93 -5.84 -0.35 -2.42
CA THR A 93 -6.94 -1.07 -3.07
C THR A 93 -6.74 -2.56 -2.86
N PHE A 94 -7.79 -3.25 -2.44
CA PHE A 94 -7.80 -4.69 -2.26
C PHE A 94 -9.13 -5.28 -2.74
N ILE A 95 -9.10 -6.57 -3.06
CA ILE A 95 -10.28 -7.33 -3.49
C ILE A 95 -10.90 -7.98 -2.26
N ALA A 96 -12.20 -7.76 -2.06
CA ALA A 96 -12.99 -8.41 -1.04
C ALA A 96 -13.99 -9.36 -1.70
N LYS A 97 -13.95 -10.64 -1.33
CA LYS A 97 -14.98 -11.62 -1.70
C LYS A 97 -16.17 -11.49 -0.75
N LYS A 98 -17.38 -11.35 -1.30
CA LYS A 98 -18.62 -11.30 -0.51
C LYS A 98 -19.02 -12.67 0.06
N ALA A 99 -18.71 -13.74 -0.67
CA ALA A 99 -18.96 -15.11 -0.26
C ALA A 99 -17.68 -15.94 -0.40
N THR A 100 -17.47 -16.88 0.52
CA THR A 100 -16.39 -17.88 0.44
C THR A 100 -16.85 -19.02 -0.46
N SER A 101 -17.12 -18.71 -1.72
CA SER A 101 -17.42 -19.68 -2.78
C SER A 101 -16.58 -19.32 -4.01
N ASP A 102 -16.28 -20.29 -4.86
CA ASP A 102 -15.48 -20.05 -6.06
C ASP A 102 -16.16 -19.06 -7.01
N ASP A 103 -17.51 -19.09 -7.08
CA ASP A 103 -18.34 -18.13 -7.84
C ASP A 103 -18.72 -16.86 -7.05
N GLY A 104 -18.11 -16.63 -5.89
CA GLY A 104 -18.45 -15.50 -5.03
C GLY A 104 -18.09 -14.16 -5.67
N GLU A 105 -19.01 -13.20 -5.65
CA GLU A 105 -18.76 -11.85 -6.18
C GLU A 105 -17.54 -11.19 -5.52
N GLU A 106 -16.60 -10.75 -6.37
CA GLU A 106 -15.42 -9.99 -5.98
C GLU A 106 -15.71 -8.49 -6.10
N THR A 107 -15.42 -7.74 -5.04
CA THR A 107 -15.58 -6.28 -5.01
C THR A 107 -14.23 -5.61 -4.78
N ASN A 108 -13.92 -4.61 -5.59
CA ASN A 108 -12.76 -3.75 -5.37
C ASN A 108 -13.07 -2.69 -4.32
N VAL A 109 -12.40 -2.77 -3.17
CA VAL A 109 -12.48 -1.75 -2.12
C VAL A 109 -11.24 -0.87 -2.20
N SER A 110 -11.45 0.44 -2.33
CA SER A 110 -10.37 1.43 -2.39
C SER A 110 -10.46 2.41 -1.22
N LEU A 111 -9.43 2.42 -0.38
CA LEU A 111 -9.28 3.34 0.75
C LEU A 111 -8.24 4.41 0.39
N THR A 112 -8.57 5.68 0.63
CA THR A 112 -7.65 6.81 0.44
C THR A 112 -7.38 7.44 1.80
N PHE A 113 -6.10 7.54 2.15
CA PHE A 113 -5.63 8.11 3.39
C PHE A 113 -4.84 9.39 3.09
N ASP A 114 -5.19 10.45 3.80
CA ASP A 114 -4.40 11.69 3.80
C ASP A 114 -3.24 11.59 4.79
N ASN A 115 -2.20 12.40 4.58
CA ASN A 115 -1.00 12.41 5.44
C ASN A 115 -1.29 12.79 6.91
N SER A 116 -2.48 13.31 7.21
CA SER A 116 -2.96 13.66 8.56
C SER A 116 -3.48 12.47 9.37
N VAL A 117 -3.65 11.29 8.76
CA VAL A 117 -4.13 10.12 9.49
C VAL A 117 -3.09 9.74 10.55
N THR A 118 -3.52 9.82 11.80
CA THR A 118 -2.77 9.46 13.00
C THR A 118 -3.38 8.16 13.51
N PHE A 119 -2.56 7.12 13.60
CA PHE A 119 -2.96 5.85 14.20
C PHE A 119 -2.79 5.99 15.71
N GLN A 120 -3.89 6.14 16.45
CA GLN A 120 -3.92 6.04 17.91
C GLN A 120 -4.26 4.61 18.32
#